data_AF-A0A2V3I9H9-F1
#
_entry.id   AF-A0A2V3I9H9-F1
#
_cell.length_a   1.000
_cell.length_b   1.000
_cell.length_c   1.000
_cell.angle_alpha   90.00
_cell.angle_beta   90.00
_cell.angle_gamma   90.00
#
_symmetry.space_group_name_H-M   'P 1'
#
loop_
_entity.id
_entity.type
_entity.pdbx_description
1 polymer ?
#
loop_
_entity_poly.entity_id
_entity_poly.type
_entity_poly.pdbx_seq_one_letter_code
_entity_poly.pdbx_strand_id
1 'polypeptide(L)'
;MIVILIFTILFHYYIGRQIYKADSKDGKKIFLIAGLAGSLGLLGFFKYADFAIAQFNIFGNIMDLGSEIPLLNLALPIGISFYTFQSISYIIDIYRGNLTPSKTLREYAFFVAFFPTLVAGPILRARQFLPQLREKIEQSNTTGRLRQFVIQHSNLKFGLTLMALGFLKKMFFADNIGLLVDKIFSNPIGMES
;
A
#
# COMPACT_ATOMS: atom_id res chain seq x y z
N MET A 1 -4.04 1.89 13.28
CA MET A 1 -4.04 1.88 11.79
C MET A 1 -3.83 3.27 11.20
N ILE A 2 -4.66 4.27 11.51
CA ILE A 2 -4.53 5.63 10.96
C ILE A 2 -3.19 6.30 11.35
N VAL A 3 -2.72 6.10 12.57
CA VAL A 3 -1.44 6.64 13.06
C VAL A 3 -0.27 6.19 12.18
N ILE A 4 -0.25 4.92 11.78
CA ILE A 4 0.80 4.32 10.94
C ILE A 4 0.77 4.90 9.53
N LEU A 5 -0.43 5.12 8.99
CA LEU A 5 -0.61 5.78 7.71
C LEU A 5 -0.10 7.22 7.74
N ILE A 6 -0.48 8.00 8.76
CA ILE A 6 -0.02 9.38 8.94
C ILE A 6 1.51 9.42 9.09
N PHE A 7 2.08 8.54 9.91
CA PHE A 7 3.52 8.41 10.06
C PHE A 7 4.19 8.12 8.71
N THR A 8 3.67 7.16 7.94
CA THR A 8 4.21 6.81 6.62
C THR A 8 4.15 8.00 5.66
N ILE A 9 3.03 8.74 5.65
CA ILE A 9 2.84 9.94 4.83
C ILE A 9 3.89 11.01 5.18
N LEU A 10 4.05 11.33 6.46
CA LEU A 10 5.01 12.35 6.91
C LEU A 10 6.45 11.94 6.64
N PHE A 11 6.78 10.69 6.98
CA PHE A 11 8.13 10.14 6.83
C PHE A 11 8.58 10.16 5.38
N HIS A 12 7.78 9.60 4.46
CA HIS A 12 8.16 9.55 3.04
C HIS A 12 8.09 10.89 2.32
N TYR A 13 7.17 11.78 2.73
CA TYR A 13 7.15 13.14 2.21
C TYR A 13 8.45 13.89 2.51
N TYR A 14 8.94 13.77 3.74
CA TYR A 14 10.20 14.41 4.14
C TYR A 14 11.42 13.74 3.50
N ILE A 15 11.49 12.40 3.53
CA ILE A 15 12.57 11.64 2.89
C ILE A 15 12.66 11.95 1.39
N GLY A 16 11.53 11.95 0.67
CA GLY A 16 11.49 12.29 -0.76
C GLY A 16 12.04 13.69 -1.03
N ARG A 17 11.74 14.68 -0.17
CA ARG A 17 12.31 16.03 -0.28
C ARG A 17 13.81 16.05 0.00
N GLN A 18 14.29 15.30 0.99
CA GLN A 18 15.72 15.25 1.31
C GLN A 18 16.53 14.54 0.24
N ILE A 19 16.00 13.48 -0.37
CA ILE A 19 16.60 12.84 -1.55
C ILE A 19 16.71 13.85 -2.70
N TYR A 20 15.68 14.67 -2.92
CA TYR A 20 15.70 15.66 -4.00
C TYR A 20 16.68 16.81 -3.75
N LYS A 21 16.80 17.27 -2.49
CA LYS A 21 17.69 18.38 -2.09
C LYS A 21 19.17 17.99 -1.95
N ALA A 22 19.47 16.72 -1.74
CA ALA A 22 20.86 16.29 -1.58
C ALA A 22 21.63 16.48 -2.90
N ASP A 23 22.73 17.23 -2.86
CA ASP A 23 23.57 17.47 -4.04
C ASP A 23 24.48 16.27 -4.36
N SER A 24 24.91 15.52 -3.32
CA SER A 24 25.78 14.36 -3.48
C SER A 24 25.01 13.06 -3.71
N LYS A 25 25.55 12.18 -4.56
CA LYS A 25 24.98 10.85 -4.82
C LYS A 25 24.90 10.00 -3.55
N ASP A 26 25.89 10.12 -2.67
CA ASP A 26 25.94 9.39 -1.41
C ASP A 26 24.89 9.90 -0.42
N GLY A 27 24.66 11.21 -0.35
CA GLY A 27 23.59 11.79 0.45
C GLY A 27 22.21 11.28 0.01
N LYS A 28 21.95 11.25 -1.30
CA LYS A 28 20.72 10.68 -1.87
C LYS A 28 20.54 9.21 -1.48
N LYS A 29 21.63 8.44 -1.51
CA LYS A 29 21.62 7.00 -1.18
C LYS A 29 21.33 6.76 0.30
N ILE A 30 21.88 7.55 1.20
CA ILE A 30 21.61 7.45 2.65
C ILE A 30 20.12 7.68 2.93
N PHE A 31 19.54 8.75 2.39
CA PHE A 31 18.10 9.02 2.59
C PHE A 31 17.21 7.94 1.95
N LEU A 32 17.60 7.41 0.80
CA LEU A 32 16.90 6.29 0.18
C LEU A 32 16.93 5.04 1.07
N ILE A 33 18.11 4.66 1.57
CA ILE A 33 18.28 3.50 2.46
C ILE A 33 17.48 3.71 3.74
N ALA A 34 17.52 4.89 4.35
CA ALA A 34 16.72 5.21 5.54
C ALA A 34 15.21 5.06 5.25
N GLY A 35 14.74 5.56 4.12
CA GLY A 35 13.35 5.43 3.68
C GLY A 35 12.94 3.97 3.46
N LEU A 36 13.77 3.18 2.78
CA LEU A 36 13.55 1.75 2.55
C LEU A 36 13.55 0.96 3.86
N ALA A 37 14.57 1.18 4.71
CA ALA A 37 14.72 0.50 5.98
C ALA A 37 13.55 0.78 6.93
N GLY A 38 13.10 2.03 7.05
CA GLY A 38 11.94 2.38 7.86
C GLY A 38 10.65 1.72 7.35
N SER A 39 10.45 1.69 6.03
CA SER A 39 9.26 1.13 5.39
C SER A 39 9.19 -0.39 5.48
N LEU A 40 10.29 -1.06 5.12
CA LEU A 40 10.41 -2.51 5.16
C LEU A 40 10.51 -3.02 6.60
N GLY A 41 11.11 -2.25 7.50
CA GLY A 41 11.13 -2.55 8.94
C GLY A 41 9.73 -2.52 9.53
N LEU A 42 8.94 -1.49 9.22
CA LEU A 42 7.54 -1.39 9.67
C LEU A 42 6.68 -2.51 9.10
N LEU A 43 6.79 -2.79 7.80
CA LEU A 43 6.08 -3.90 7.15
C LEU A 43 6.52 -5.25 7.72
N GLY A 44 7.83 -5.42 7.94
CA GLY A 44 8.45 -6.60 8.50
C GLY A 44 7.95 -6.90 9.91
N PHE A 45 7.95 -5.87 10.77
CA PHE A 45 7.46 -5.95 12.13
C PHE A 45 5.99 -6.36 12.18
N PHE A 46 5.10 -5.68 11.46
CA PHE A 46 3.67 -6.00 11.52
C PHE A 46 3.31 -7.34 10.86
N LYS A 47 4.05 -7.79 9.84
CA LYS A 47 3.72 -9.00 9.09
C LYS A 47 4.41 -10.26 9.59
N TYR A 48 5.63 -10.13 10.13
CA TYR A 48 6.48 -11.28 10.45
C TYR A 48 6.95 -11.32 11.91
N ALA A 49 6.56 -10.39 12.79
CA ALA A 49 6.95 -10.46 14.21
C ALA A 49 6.50 -11.76 14.88
N ASP A 50 5.23 -12.14 14.75
CA ASP A 50 4.70 -13.36 15.36
C ASP A 50 5.32 -14.62 14.75
N PHE A 51 5.58 -14.61 13.44
CA PHE A 51 6.31 -15.70 12.78
C PHE A 51 7.74 -15.82 13.33
N ALA A 52 8.46 -14.71 13.47
CA ALA A 52 9.81 -14.69 14.00
C ALA A 52 9.87 -15.17 15.46
N ILE A 53 8.91 -14.74 16.28
CA ILE A 53 8.77 -15.20 17.68
C ILE A 53 8.50 -16.71 17.71
N ALA A 54 7.61 -17.22 16.87
CA ALA A 54 7.33 -18.66 16.80
C ALA A 54 8.60 -19.46 16.43
N GLN A 55 9.39 -19.00 15.45
CA GLN A 55 10.66 -19.66 15.10
C GLN A 55 11.69 -19.59 16.24
N PHE A 56 11.78 -18.44 16.93
CA PHE A 56 12.67 -18.29 18.09
C PHE A 56 12.27 -19.21 19.24
N ASN A 57 10.98 -19.36 19.54
CA ASN A 57 10.49 -20.26 20.58
C ASN A 57 10.77 -21.73 20.23
N ILE A 58 10.58 -22.13 18.97
CA ILE A 58 10.93 -23.49 18.51
C ILE A 58 12.42 -23.75 18.71
N PHE A 59 13.28 -22.82 18.30
CA PHE A 59 14.72 -22.96 18.43
C PHE A 59 15.19 -22.91 19.90
N GLY A 60 14.60 -22.03 20.71
CA GLY A 60 14.88 -21.90 22.14
C GLY A 60 14.52 -23.17 22.91
N ASN A 61 13.39 -23.80 22.57
CA ASN A 61 12.99 -25.09 23.13
C ASN A 61 13.94 -26.24 22.72
N ILE A 62 14.54 -26.19 21.52
CA ILE A 62 15.55 -27.17 21.09
C ILE A 62 16.88 -26.98 21.86
N MET A 63 17.20 -25.75 22.22
CA MET A 63 18.45 -25.37 22.92
C MET A 63 18.29 -25.29 24.45
N ASP A 64 17.15 -25.73 25.00
CA ASP A 64 16.81 -25.71 26.43
C ASP A 64 16.91 -24.30 27.09
N LEU A 65 16.74 -23.26 26.29
CA LEU A 65 16.65 -21.87 26.72
C LEU A 65 15.18 -21.63 27.12
N GLY A 66 14.83 -22.03 28.34
CA GLY A 66 13.46 -22.13 28.88
C GLY A 66 12.67 -20.82 29.06
N SER A 67 12.56 -19.99 28.01
CA SER A 67 11.63 -18.86 28.00
C SER A 67 10.88 -18.79 26.67
N GLU A 68 9.59 -19.17 26.69
CA GLU A 68 8.69 -18.91 25.58
C GLU A 68 8.34 -17.41 25.54
N ILE A 69 8.68 -16.76 24.44
CA ILE A 69 8.30 -15.37 24.19
C ILE A 69 6.82 -15.37 23.75
N PRO A 70 5.93 -14.60 24.41
CA PRO A 70 4.54 -14.53 24.00
C PRO A 70 4.40 -13.88 22.63
N LEU A 71 3.47 -14.40 21.81
CA LEU A 71 3.10 -13.81 20.54
C LEU A 71 2.47 -12.42 20.76
N LEU A 72 2.84 -11.45 19.92
CA LEU A 72 2.31 -10.08 20.01
C LEU A 72 0.88 -9.99 19.47
N ASN A 73 0.48 -10.89 18.56
CA ASN A 73 -0.85 -10.93 17.94
C ASN A 73 -1.27 -9.55 17.39
N LEU A 74 -0.34 -8.92 16.67
CA LEU A 74 -0.52 -7.56 16.18
C LEU A 74 -1.61 -7.51 15.10
N ALA A 75 -2.62 -6.66 15.32
CA ALA A 75 -3.63 -6.39 14.30
C ALA A 75 -2.98 -5.71 13.08
N LEU A 76 -2.97 -6.43 11.95
CA LEU A 76 -2.43 -5.95 10.69
C LEU A 76 -3.23 -4.76 10.16
N PRO A 77 -2.58 -3.62 9.85
CA PRO A 77 -3.28 -2.51 9.23
C PRO A 77 -3.69 -2.87 7.80
N ILE A 78 -4.98 -2.82 7.51
CA ILE A 78 -5.55 -2.88 6.16
C ILE A 78 -4.78 -1.93 5.26
N GLY A 79 -4.29 -2.46 4.14
CA GLY A 79 -3.57 -1.69 3.14
C GLY A 79 -2.08 -1.43 3.42
N ILE A 80 -1.50 -1.94 4.53
CA ILE A 80 -0.09 -1.69 4.89
C ILE A 80 0.89 -2.00 3.76
N SER A 81 0.74 -3.13 3.11
CA SER A 81 1.56 -3.51 1.96
C SER A 81 1.42 -2.50 0.82
N PHE A 82 0.19 -2.10 0.47
CA PHE A 82 -0.07 -1.23 -0.66
C PHE A 82 0.50 0.16 -0.48
N TYR A 83 0.17 0.85 0.62
CA TYR A 83 0.68 2.20 0.84
C TYR A 83 2.19 2.19 1.09
N THR A 84 2.75 1.11 1.65
CA THR A 84 4.20 0.95 1.81
C THR A 84 4.90 0.86 0.46
N PHE A 85 4.43 0.00 -0.44
CA PHE A 85 5.02 -0.14 -1.77
C PHE A 85 4.82 1.10 -2.64
N GLN A 86 3.67 1.78 -2.54
CA GLN A 86 3.44 3.07 -3.20
C GLN A 86 4.44 4.13 -2.71
N SER A 87 4.67 4.20 -1.41
CA SER A 87 5.60 5.16 -0.80
C SER A 87 7.07 4.86 -1.15
N ILE A 88 7.46 3.58 -1.14
CA ILE A 88 8.78 3.13 -1.62
C ILE A 88 8.98 3.47 -3.10
N SER A 89 7.99 3.19 -3.96
CA SER A 89 8.07 3.53 -5.38
C SER A 89 8.25 5.03 -5.58
N TYR A 90 7.57 5.85 -4.78
CA TYR A 90 7.70 7.31 -4.82
C TYR A 90 9.12 7.79 -4.54
N ILE A 91 9.74 7.35 -3.43
CA ILE A 91 11.11 7.77 -3.09
C ILE A 91 12.16 7.22 -4.05
N ILE A 92 11.96 6.02 -4.62
CA ILE A 92 12.84 5.45 -5.64
C ILE A 92 12.77 6.26 -6.94
N ASP A 93 11.57 6.64 -7.38
CA ASP A 93 11.39 7.44 -8.59
C ASP A 93 12.03 8.84 -8.45
N ILE A 94 11.99 9.44 -7.26
CA ILE A 94 12.68 10.69 -6.95
C ILE A 94 14.20 10.48 -6.95
N TYR A 95 14.70 9.42 -6.30
CA TYR A 95 16.12 9.09 -6.28
C TYR A 95 16.70 8.91 -7.70
N ARG A 96 15.92 8.27 -8.60
CA ARG A 96 16.29 8.08 -10.01
C ARG A 96 16.18 9.35 -10.86
N GLY A 97 15.66 10.45 -10.32
CA GLY A 97 15.41 11.68 -11.07
C GLY A 97 14.23 11.61 -12.04
N ASN A 98 13.43 10.55 -11.97
CA ASN A 98 12.26 10.34 -12.84
C ASN A 98 11.00 11.09 -12.36
N LEU A 99 11.04 11.61 -11.14
CA LEU A 99 9.92 12.27 -10.48
C LEU A 99 10.43 13.42 -9.61
N THR A 100 9.73 14.55 -9.65
CA THR A 100 9.92 15.63 -8.68
C THR A 100 9.05 15.38 -7.44
N PRO A 101 9.54 15.67 -6.23
CA PRO A 101 8.75 15.51 -5.01
C PRO A 101 7.47 16.35 -5.07
N SER A 102 6.49 15.96 -4.26
CA SER A 102 5.18 16.62 -4.21
C SER A 102 5.31 18.03 -3.67
N LYS A 103 4.55 18.96 -4.25
CA LYS A 103 4.64 20.38 -3.89
C LYS A 103 4.08 20.63 -2.50
N THR A 104 3.06 19.87 -2.11
CA THR A 104 2.39 20.01 -0.81
C THR A 104 2.21 18.66 -0.13
N LEU A 105 2.11 18.68 1.20
CA LEU A 105 1.82 17.49 2.00
C LEU A 105 0.44 16.92 1.65
N ARG A 106 -0.54 17.80 1.37
CA ARG A 106 -1.91 17.42 0.99
C ARG A 106 -1.94 16.59 -0.29
N GLU A 107 -1.17 17.00 -1.30
CA GLU A 107 -1.06 16.26 -2.56
C GLU A 107 -0.51 14.84 -2.32
N TYR A 108 0.54 14.72 -1.50
CA TYR A 108 1.11 13.42 -1.17
C TYR A 108 0.17 12.55 -0.33
N ALA A 109 -0.46 13.15 0.68
CA ALA A 109 -1.44 12.47 1.53
C ALA A 109 -2.59 11.90 0.69
N PHE A 110 -3.08 12.63 -0.31
CA PHE A 110 -4.11 12.11 -1.23
C PHE A 110 -3.63 10.97 -2.10
N PHE A 111 -2.38 11.00 -2.56
CA PHE A 111 -1.80 9.90 -3.32
C PHE A 111 -1.74 8.61 -2.49
N VAL A 112 -1.20 8.69 -1.27
CA VAL A 112 -1.02 7.51 -0.40
C VAL A 112 -2.36 7.02 0.16
N ALA A 113 -3.27 7.93 0.50
CA ALA A 113 -4.59 7.62 1.06
C ALA A 113 -5.68 7.45 -0.01
N PHE A 114 -5.31 7.20 -1.27
CA PHE A 114 -6.29 7.03 -2.35
C PHE A 114 -7.06 5.71 -2.17
N PHE A 115 -8.27 5.81 -1.60
CA PHE A 115 -9.09 4.66 -1.20
C PHE A 115 -9.23 3.55 -2.25
N PRO A 116 -9.48 3.84 -3.55
CA PRO A 116 -9.66 2.79 -4.56
C PRO A 116 -8.46 1.84 -4.69
N THR A 117 -7.24 2.31 -4.44
CA THR A 117 -6.02 1.48 -4.52
C THR A 117 -5.48 1.07 -3.15
N LEU A 118 -6.03 1.61 -2.06
CA LEU A 118 -5.56 1.37 -0.70
C LEU A 118 -5.98 -0.02 -0.17
N VAL A 119 -7.15 -0.51 -0.57
CA VAL A 119 -7.69 -1.80 -0.10
C VAL A 119 -7.31 -2.95 -1.02
N ALA A 120 -7.58 -2.80 -2.32
CA ALA A 120 -7.28 -3.80 -3.33
C ALA A 120 -7.24 -3.14 -4.72
N GLY A 121 -6.04 -2.87 -5.22
CA GLY A 121 -5.85 -2.31 -6.54
C GLY A 121 -4.41 -2.47 -7.03
N PRO A 122 -4.13 -2.25 -8.32
CA PRO A 122 -2.76 -2.25 -8.81
C PRO A 122 -1.93 -1.19 -8.07
N ILE A 123 -0.65 -1.48 -7.83
CA ILE A 123 0.25 -0.54 -7.14
C ILE A 123 0.34 0.74 -7.99
N LEU A 124 -0.18 1.84 -7.44
CA LEU A 124 -0.26 3.11 -8.13
C LEU A 124 1.12 3.76 -8.23
N ARG A 125 1.54 4.13 -9.45
CA ARG A 125 2.80 4.84 -9.67
C ARG A 125 2.61 6.34 -9.54
N ALA A 126 3.35 6.95 -8.63
CA ALA A 126 3.30 8.38 -8.35
C ALA A 126 3.56 9.24 -9.61
N ARG A 127 4.48 8.82 -10.48
CA ARG A 127 4.80 9.51 -11.73
C ARG A 127 3.60 9.70 -12.66
N GLN A 128 2.68 8.74 -12.69
CA GLN A 128 1.49 8.80 -13.55
C GLN A 128 0.32 9.49 -12.87
N PHE A 129 0.17 9.28 -11.56
CA PHE A 129 -0.98 9.75 -10.81
C PHE A 129 -0.86 11.20 -10.33
N LEU A 130 0.30 11.61 -9.83
CA LEU A 130 0.48 12.96 -9.26
C LEU A 130 0.18 14.08 -10.28
N PRO A 131 0.59 13.99 -11.57
CA PRO A 131 0.20 15.01 -12.55
C PRO A 131 -1.31 15.09 -12.76
N GLN A 132 -2.00 13.94 -12.87
CA GLN A 132 -3.46 13.89 -13.04
C GLN A 132 -4.21 14.41 -11.81
N LEU A 133 -3.69 14.11 -10.63
CA LEU A 133 -4.22 14.61 -9.36
C LEU A 133 -4.05 16.14 -9.28
N ARG A 134 -2.88 16.67 -9.65
CA ARG A 134 -2.62 18.12 -9.70
C ARG A 134 -3.57 18.83 -10.65
N GLU A 135 -3.71 18.32 -11.87
CA GLU A 135 -4.63 18.89 -12.86
C GLU A 135 -6.05 18.98 -12.30
N LYS A 136 -6.55 17.91 -11.69
CA LYS A 136 -7.88 17.90 -11.07
C LYS A 136 -8.00 18.84 -9.86
N ILE A 137 -6.95 18.93 -9.03
CA ILE A 137 -6.92 19.84 -7.87
C ILE A 137 -6.88 21.31 -8.34
N GLU A 138 -6.06 21.66 -9.32
CA GLU A 138 -5.94 23.03 -9.86
C GLU A 138 -7.23 23.46 -10.59
N GLN A 139 -7.84 22.56 -11.36
CA GLN A 139 -9.16 22.77 -11.94
C GLN A 139 -10.24 22.99 -10.86
N SER A 140 -10.12 22.35 -9.69
CA SER A 140 -11.06 22.51 -8.57
C SER A 140 -10.89 23.83 -7.80
N ASN A 141 -9.67 24.39 -7.74
CA ASN A 141 -9.38 25.61 -6.98
C ASN A 141 -9.64 26.92 -7.78
N THR A 142 -9.84 26.84 -9.10
CA THR A 142 -10.02 28.02 -9.97
C THR A 142 -11.47 28.55 -10.02
N THR A 143 -12.40 28.08 -9.18
CA THR A 143 -13.74 28.69 -9.08
C THR A 143 -14.32 28.53 -7.68
N GLY A 144 -14.52 29.64 -6.97
CA GLY A 144 -15.02 29.73 -5.58
C GLY A 144 -16.49 29.34 -5.36
N ARG A 145 -16.98 28.28 -6.00
CA ARG A 145 -18.27 27.66 -5.69
C ARG A 145 -18.13 26.17 -5.86
N LEU A 146 -18.57 25.40 -4.86
CA LEU A 146 -18.75 23.95 -4.88
C LEU A 146 -19.30 23.50 -6.25
N ARG A 147 -18.42 23.11 -7.17
CA ARG A 147 -18.85 22.65 -8.49
C ARG A 147 -19.20 21.18 -8.35
N GLN A 148 -20.49 20.92 -8.50
CA GLN A 148 -21.10 19.63 -8.76
C GLN A 148 -20.18 18.79 -9.67
N PHE A 149 -19.78 17.61 -9.21
CA PHE A 149 -19.07 16.62 -10.02
C PHE A 149 -19.86 16.43 -11.32
N VAL A 150 -19.38 16.97 -12.44
CA VAL A 150 -20.04 16.79 -13.74
C VAL A 150 -19.77 15.36 -14.17
N ILE A 151 -20.69 14.47 -13.81
CA ILE A 151 -20.67 13.09 -14.24
C ILE A 151 -20.93 13.08 -15.74
N GLN A 152 -19.87 12.86 -16.53
CA GLN A 152 -20.04 12.59 -17.96
C GLN A 152 -20.80 11.27 -18.12
N HIS A 153 -21.91 11.29 -18.86
CA HIS A 153 -22.76 10.12 -19.06
C HIS A 153 -22.00 8.91 -19.62
N SER A 154 -20.95 9.13 -20.41
CA SER A 154 -20.07 8.06 -20.93
C SER A 154 -19.29 7.35 -19.81
N ASN A 155 -18.67 8.11 -18.91
CA ASN A 155 -17.88 7.56 -17.79
C ASN A 155 -18.78 6.85 -16.77
N LEU A 156 -20.00 7.36 -16.56
CA LEU A 156 -20.98 6.71 -15.69
C LEU A 156 -21.44 5.38 -16.25
N LYS A 157 -21.82 5.34 -17.54
CA LYS A 157 -22.20 4.10 -18.22
C LYS A 157 -21.05 3.09 -18.15
N PHE A 158 -19.83 3.51 -18.47
CA PHE A 158 -18.66 2.65 -18.40
C PHE A 158 -18.40 2.12 -16.99
N GLY A 159 -18.47 2.98 -15.97
CA GLY A 159 -18.34 2.59 -14.56
C GLY A 159 -19.40 1.59 -14.12
N LEU A 160 -20.67 1.82 -14.47
CA LEU A 160 -21.78 0.90 -14.20
C LEU A 160 -21.59 -0.44 -14.90
N THR A 161 -21.16 -0.45 -16.17
CA THR A 161 -20.87 -1.68 -16.91
C THR A 161 -19.73 -2.46 -16.26
N LEU A 162 -18.65 -1.79 -15.84
CA LEU A 162 -17.54 -2.44 -15.13
C LEU A 162 -17.96 -2.99 -13.77
N MET A 163 -18.78 -2.25 -13.02
CA MET A 163 -19.34 -2.72 -11.75
C MET A 163 -20.21 -3.95 -11.97
N ALA A 164 -21.16 -3.90 -12.91
CA ALA A 164 -22.05 -5.03 -13.22
C ALA A 164 -21.27 -6.29 -13.65
N LEU A 165 -20.25 -6.11 -14.52
CA LEU A 165 -19.39 -7.21 -14.93
C LEU A 165 -18.53 -7.75 -13.78
N GLY A 166 -18.04 -6.87 -12.90
CA GLY A 166 -17.30 -7.24 -11.69
C GLY A 166 -18.17 -8.05 -10.71
N PHE A 167 -19.42 -7.62 -10.48
CA PHE A 167 -20.39 -8.34 -9.67
C PHE A 167 -20.72 -9.71 -10.26
N LEU A 168 -20.96 -9.79 -11.58
CA LEU A 168 -21.19 -11.07 -12.25
C LEU A 168 -20.00 -12.02 -12.03
N LYS A 169 -18.77 -11.55 -12.28
CA LYS A 169 -17.55 -12.35 -12.07
C LYS A 169 -17.39 -12.80 -10.61
N LYS A 170 -17.69 -11.91 -9.65
CA LYS A 170 -17.55 -12.22 -8.23
C LYS A 170 -18.60 -13.23 -7.76
N MET A 171 -19.88 -12.93 -7.95
CA MET A 171 -20.98 -13.71 -7.40
C MET A 171 -21.19 -15.04 -8.13
N PHE A 172 -21.08 -15.07 -9.47
CA PHE A 172 -21.38 -16.28 -10.24
C PHE A 172 -20.18 -17.20 -10.42
N PHE A 173 -18.98 -16.64 -10.57
CA PHE A 173 -17.79 -17.46 -10.83
C PHE A 173 -16.94 -17.59 -9.58
N ALA A 174 -16.42 -16.48 -9.04
CA ALA A 174 -15.45 -16.55 -7.95
C ALA A 174 -16.02 -17.16 -6.67
N ASP A 175 -17.25 -16.82 -6.27
CA ASP A 175 -17.84 -17.33 -5.04
C ASP A 175 -18.27 -18.79 -5.17
N ASN A 176 -18.77 -19.22 -6.34
CA ASN A 176 -19.10 -20.63 -6.58
C ASN A 176 -17.86 -21.53 -6.73
N ILE A 177 -16.83 -21.07 -7.47
CA ILE A 177 -15.57 -21.80 -7.61
C ILE A 177 -14.80 -21.81 -6.29
N GLY A 178 -14.84 -20.70 -5.53
CA GLY A 178 -14.19 -20.57 -4.23
C GLY A 178 -14.58 -21.70 -3.28
N LEU A 179 -15.87 -22.02 -3.16
CA LEU A 179 -16.34 -23.13 -2.32
C LEU A 179 -15.79 -24.50 -2.74
N LEU A 180 -15.57 -24.74 -4.04
CA LEU A 180 -14.95 -25.97 -4.53
C LEU A 180 -13.45 -26.00 -4.21
N VAL A 181 -12.78 -24.88 -4.44
CA VAL A 181 -11.34 -24.71 -4.22
C VAL A 181 -11.00 -24.81 -2.74
N ASP A 182 -11.79 -24.18 -1.86
CA ASP A 182 -11.61 -24.22 -0.42
C ASP A 182 -11.70 -25.65 0.12
N LYS A 183 -12.62 -26.48 -0.40
CA LYS A 183 -12.71 -27.91 -0.04
C LYS A 183 -11.43 -28.67 -0.41
N ILE A 184 -10.88 -28.44 -1.59
CA ILE A 184 -9.64 -29.08 -2.05
C ILE A 184 -8.45 -28.62 -1.20
N PHE A 185 -8.32 -27.33 -0.90
CA PHE A 185 -7.24 -26.83 -0.05
C PHE A 185 -7.37 -27.27 1.42
N SER A 186 -8.58 -27.51 1.90
CA SER A 186 -8.81 -28.04 3.25
C SER A 186 -8.47 -29.53 3.39
N ASN A 187 -8.58 -30.31 2.31
CA ASN A 187 -8.20 -31.73 2.25
C ASN A 187 -7.31 -32.00 1.02
N PRO A 188 -6.02 -31.58 1.07
CA PRO A 188 -5.12 -31.64 -0.08
C PRO A 188 -4.65 -33.07 -0.42
N ILE A 189 -4.77 -34.01 0.52
CA ILE A 189 -4.56 -35.44 0.31
C ILE A 189 -5.95 -35.98 -0.02
N GLY A 190 -6.15 -36.44 -1.26
CA GLY A 190 -7.46 -36.65 -1.87
C GLY A 190 -8.48 -37.37 -0.99
N MET A 191 -9.76 -37.12 -1.24
CA MET A 191 -10.83 -38.00 -0.75
C MET A 191 -10.59 -39.39 -1.35
N GLU A 192 -9.93 -40.27 -0.61
CA GLU A 192 -10.06 -41.71 -0.83
C GLU A 192 -11.49 -42.10 -0.44
N SER A 193 -12.41 -41.96 -1.39
CA SER A 193 -13.58 -42.81 -1.63
C SER A 193 -14.35 -42.32 -2.85
#